data_AF-A0A2Z4FKU0-F1
#
_entry.id   AF-A0A2Z4FKU0-F1
#
_cell.length_a   1.000
_cell.length_b   1.000
_cell.length_c   1.000
_cell.angle_alpha   90.00
_cell.angle_beta   90.00
_cell.angle_gamma   90.00
#
_symmetry.space_group_name_H-M   'P 1'
#
loop_
_entity.id
_entity.type
_entity.pdbx_description
1 polymer ?
#
loop_
_entity_poly.entity_id
_entity_poly.type
_entity_poly.pdbx_seq_one_letter_code
_entity_poly.pdbx_strand_id
1 'polypeptide(L)'
;MSFFLSWLVMALAVWLTATILPGVHVKNLPSTLIIAAIFGVLNFLLGWLFFTVFTIATLGLAWLFAVVTRIIIDAIILKMTDATTDRLKIDGFGWAVGAAVMISVLGSLGEYAVKAIF
;
A
#
# COMPACT_ATOMS: atom_id res chain seq x y z
N MET A 1 -6.96 18.45 -6.92
CA MET A 1 -7.98 17.59 -6.29
C MET A 1 -7.64 17.50 -4.82
N SER A 2 -8.56 17.83 -3.92
CA SER A 2 -8.25 18.02 -2.49
C SER A 2 -7.55 16.77 -1.93
N PHE A 3 -6.37 16.99 -1.33
CA PHE A 3 -5.50 15.96 -0.72
C PHE A 3 -6.30 15.00 0.18
N PHE A 4 -7.38 15.50 0.78
CA PHE A 4 -8.35 14.76 1.60
C PHE A 4 -9.11 13.66 0.85
N LEU A 5 -9.58 13.92 -0.38
CA LEU A 5 -10.32 12.93 -1.19
C LEU A 5 -9.39 11.79 -1.65
N SER A 6 -8.15 12.13 -2.02
CA SER A 6 -7.12 11.14 -2.38
C SER A 6 -6.78 10.23 -1.20
N TRP A 7 -6.68 10.80 0.00
CA TRP A 7 -6.42 10.05 1.23
C TRP A 7 -7.57 9.09 1.59
N LEU A 8 -8.82 9.51 1.42
CA LEU A 8 -9.99 8.69 1.70
C LEU A 8 -10.09 7.48 0.75
N VAL A 9 -9.77 7.69 -0.53
CA VAL A 9 -9.69 6.63 -1.55
C VAL A 9 -8.58 5.64 -1.22
N MET A 10 -7.41 6.14 -0.81
CA MET A 10 -6.29 5.29 -0.37
C MET A 10 -6.68 4.45 0.84
N ALA A 11 -7.38 5.04 1.81
CA ALA A 11 -7.86 4.33 3.00
C ALA A 11 -8.85 3.20 2.65
N LEU A 12 -9.79 3.46 1.73
CA LEU A 12 -10.73 2.47 1.22
C LEU A 12 -10.03 1.34 0.44
N ALA A 13 -9.04 1.67 -0.39
CA ALA A 13 -8.28 0.69 -1.14
C ALA A 13 -7.52 -0.28 -0.22
N VAL A 14 -6.88 0.24 0.83
CA VAL A 14 -6.19 -0.59 1.83
C VAL A 14 -7.19 -1.45 2.60
N TRP A 15 -8.37 -0.91 2.92
CA TRP A 15 -9.43 -1.66 3.58
C TRP A 15 -9.94 -2.82 2.73
N LEU A 16 -10.25 -2.57 1.46
CA LEU A 16 -10.70 -3.60 0.54
C LEU A 16 -9.62 -4.67 0.33
N THR A 17 -8.35 -4.26 0.24
CA THR A 17 -7.23 -5.20 0.06
C THR A 17 -7.10 -6.16 1.23
N ALA A 18 -7.21 -5.64 2.46
CA ALA A 18 -7.17 -6.44 3.66
C ALA A 18 -8.37 -7.39 3.81
N THR A 19 -9.48 -7.09 3.14
CA THR A 19 -10.67 -7.95 3.13
C THR A 19 -10.59 -9.04 2.04
N ILE A 20 -9.83 -8.79 0.97
CA ILE A 20 -9.72 -9.67 -0.20
C ILE A 20 -8.56 -10.68 -0.05
N LEU A 21 -7.46 -10.31 0.61
CA LEU A 21 -6.32 -11.22 0.78
C LEU A 21 -6.43 -12.10 2.03
N PRO A 22 -6.50 -13.44 1.88
CA PRO A 22 -6.58 -14.36 3.02
C PRO A 22 -5.26 -14.46 3.82
N GLY A 23 -4.12 -14.07 3.25
CA GLY A 23 -2.83 -13.99 3.97
C GLY A 23 -2.61 -12.68 4.74
N VAL A 24 -3.61 -11.80 4.77
CA VAL A 24 -3.60 -10.54 5.52
C VAL A 24 -4.62 -10.65 6.64
N HIS A 25 -4.15 -10.99 7.83
CA HIS A 25 -5.02 -11.18 8.98
C HIS A 25 -5.24 -9.85 9.70
N VAL A 26 -6.49 -9.39 9.71
CA VAL A 26 -6.89 -8.18 10.44
C VAL A 26 -7.78 -8.54 11.62
N LYS A 27 -7.43 -8.01 12.79
CA LYS A 27 -8.09 -8.37 14.05
C LYS A 27 -9.57 -7.98 14.11
N ASN A 28 -9.94 -6.80 13.60
CA ASN A 28 -11.30 -6.24 13.63
C ASN A 28 -11.54 -5.21 12.51
N LEU A 29 -12.79 -4.94 12.11
CA LEU A 29 -13.15 -3.89 11.14
C LEU A 29 -12.56 -2.48 11.42
N PRO A 30 -12.59 -1.95 12.67
CA PRO A 30 -11.97 -0.66 12.98
C PRO A 30 -10.45 -0.71 12.91
N SER A 31 -9.85 -1.88 13.15
CA SER A 31 -8.41 -2.07 13.02
C SER A 31 -7.96 -1.86 11.58
N THR A 32 -8.78 -2.25 10.61
CA THR A 32 -8.47 -2.07 9.18
C THR A 32 -8.28 -0.59 8.83
N LEU A 33 -9.07 0.31 9.42
CA LEU A 33 -8.92 1.76 9.22
C LEU A 33 -7.59 2.28 9.79
N ILE A 34 -7.19 1.80 10.97
CA ILE A 34 -5.92 2.16 11.61
C ILE A 34 -4.74 1.64 10.78
N ILE A 35 -4.83 0.40 10.30
CA ILE A 35 -3.81 -0.22 9.45
C ILE A 35 -3.66 0.57 8.15
N ALA A 36 -4.78 0.94 7.52
CA ALA A 36 -4.79 1.79 6.34
C ALA A 36 -4.14 3.15 6.59
N ALA A 37 -4.43 3.77 7.74
CA ALA A 37 -3.82 5.03 8.12
C ALA A 37 -2.30 4.89 8.33
N ILE A 38 -1.84 3.87 9.06
CA ILE A 38 -0.40 3.63 9.30
C ILE A 38 0.32 3.34 7.98
N PHE A 39 -0.22 2.44 7.16
CA PHE A 39 0.34 2.11 5.85
C PHE A 39 0.41 3.35 4.96
N GLY A 40 -0.67 4.14 4.87
CA GLY A 40 -0.70 5.36 4.06
C GLY A 40 0.33 6.40 4.53
N VAL A 41 0.47 6.60 5.84
CA VAL A 41 1.47 7.50 6.42
C VAL A 41 2.89 7.01 6.12
N LEU A 42 3.18 5.73 6.36
CA LEU A 42 4.49 5.13 6.06
C LEU A 42 4.78 5.15 4.56
N ASN A 43 3.79 4.91 3.71
CA ASN A 43 3.93 4.96 2.25
C ASN A 43 4.23 6.38 1.77
N PHE A 44 3.55 7.38 2.34
CA PHE A 44 3.82 8.78 2.01
C PHE A 44 5.21 9.24 2.47
N LEU A 45 5.66 8.82 3.67
CA LEU A 45 6.97 9.19 4.22
C LEU A 45 8.14 8.42 3.59
N LEU A 46 7.99 7.10 3.43
CA LEU A 46 9.06 6.19 3.03
C LEU A 46 8.94 5.75 1.56
N GLY A 47 7.76 5.73 0.97
CA GLY A 47 7.54 5.21 -0.39
C GLY A 47 8.31 6.00 -1.44
N TRP A 48 8.27 7.34 -1.39
CA TRP A 48 9.07 8.18 -2.29
C TRP A 48 10.57 8.04 -2.03
N LEU A 49 10.98 7.96 -0.75
CA LEU A 49 12.38 7.81 -0.36
C LEU A 49 12.96 6.49 -0.87
N PHE A 50 12.28 5.38 -0.63
CA PHE A 50 12.68 4.07 -1.14
C PHE A 50 12.69 4.05 -2.66
N PHE A 51 11.73 4.68 -3.33
CA PHE A 51 11.69 4.75 -4.78
C PHE A 51 12.91 5.50 -5.34
N THR A 52 13.26 6.65 -4.76
CA THR A 52 14.46 7.40 -5.15
C THR A 52 15.74 6.62 -4.88
N VAL A 53 15.88 6.00 -3.69
CA VAL A 53 17.06 5.20 -3.35
C VAL A 53 17.21 4.00 -4.29
N PHE A 54 16.14 3.25 -4.54
CA PHE A 54 16.16 2.16 -5.50
C PHE A 54 16.47 2.67 -6.91
N THR A 55 15.91 3.80 -7.34
CA THR A 55 16.17 4.35 -8.68
C THR A 55 17.63 4.68 -8.89
N ILE A 56 18.27 5.29 -7.89
CA ILE A 56 19.70 5.61 -7.90
C ILE A 56 20.53 4.32 -7.83
N ALA A 57 20.19 3.40 -6.91
CA ALA A 57 20.90 2.13 -6.71
C ALA A 57 20.83 1.22 -7.95
N THR A 58 19.71 1.24 -8.67
CA THR A 58 19.52 0.44 -9.89
C THR A 58 20.00 1.18 -11.14
N LEU A 59 20.72 2.31 -11.01
CA LEU A 59 21.26 3.10 -12.13
C LEU A 59 20.19 3.47 -13.18
N GLY A 60 18.97 3.77 -12.73
CA GLY A 60 17.85 4.08 -13.62
C GLY A 60 17.12 2.87 -14.21
N LEU A 61 17.59 1.62 -14.04
CA LEU A 61 16.82 0.43 -14.43
C LEU A 61 15.53 0.25 -13.62
N ALA A 62 15.45 0.85 -12.43
CA ALA A 62 14.21 0.90 -11.66
C ALA A 62 13.10 1.61 -12.45
N TRP A 63 13.41 2.42 -13.46
CA TRP A 63 12.38 3.05 -14.28
C TRP A 63 11.75 2.05 -15.26
N LEU A 64 12.54 1.13 -15.83
CA LEU A 64 12.04 0.02 -16.67
C LEU A 64 11.19 -0.96 -15.87
N PHE A 65 11.53 -1.15 -14.59
CA PHE A 65 10.79 -2.01 -13.66
C PHE A 65 10.02 -1.22 -12.60
N ALA A 66 9.62 0.03 -12.90
CA ALA A 66 9.07 0.95 -11.90
C ALA A 66 7.86 0.36 -11.17
N VAL A 67 7.04 -0.39 -11.90
CA VAL A 67 5.89 -1.12 -11.36
C VAL A 67 6.34 -2.16 -10.33
N VAL A 68 7.32 -3.02 -10.69
CA VAL A 68 7.84 -4.07 -9.80
C VAL A 68 8.53 -3.47 -8.59
N THR A 69 9.37 -2.44 -8.79
CA THR A 69 10.05 -1.74 -7.69
C THR A 69 9.03 -1.15 -6.72
N ARG A 70 7.97 -0.50 -7.22
CA ARG A 70 6.88 0.02 -6.37
C ARG A 70 6.22 -1.07 -5.54
N ILE A 71 5.88 -2.20 -6.16
CA ILE A 71 5.25 -3.33 -5.46
C ILE A 71 6.16 -3.83 -4.33
N ILE A 72 7.47 -3.93 -4.56
CA ILE A 72 8.43 -4.36 -3.53
C ILE A 72 8.49 -3.33 -2.39
N ILE A 73 8.52 -2.04 -2.72
CA ILE A 73 8.51 -0.96 -1.72
C ILE A 73 7.25 -1.03 -0.87
N ASP A 74 6.09 -1.13 -1.51
CA ASP A 74 4.80 -1.24 -0.83
C ASP A 74 4.75 -2.48 0.06
N ALA A 75 5.29 -3.61 -0.39
CA ALA A 75 5.37 -4.84 0.40
C ALA A 75 6.27 -4.67 1.64
N ILE A 76 7.42 -4.00 1.49
CA ILE A 76 8.32 -3.68 2.61
C ILE A 76 7.61 -2.79 3.63
N ILE A 77 6.89 -1.78 3.15
CA ILE A 77 6.14 -0.84 4.00
C ILE A 77 4.98 -1.54 4.71
N LEU A 78 4.29 -2.47 4.04
CA LEU A 78 3.24 -3.27 4.64
C LEU A 78 3.80 -4.17 5.75
N LYS A 79 4.98 -4.75 5.52
CA LYS A 79 5.70 -5.57 6.50
C LYS A 79 6.22 -4.73 7.68
N MET A 80 6.58 -3.46 7.45
CA MET A 80 6.84 -2.50 8.53
C MET A 80 5.56 -2.13 9.29
N THR A 81 4.44 -2.01 8.60
CA THR A 81 3.13 -1.75 9.21
C THR A 81 2.73 -2.89 10.15
N ASP A 82 2.88 -4.14 9.68
CA ASP A 82 2.70 -5.36 10.48
C ASP A 82 3.59 -5.34 11.74
N ALA A 83 4.89 -5.02 11.60
CA ALA A 83 5.80 -4.90 12.74
C ALA A 83 5.46 -3.73 13.69
N THR A 84 4.72 -2.72 13.23
CA THR A 84 4.35 -1.55 14.04
C THR A 84 3.05 -1.76 14.82
N THR A 85 2.20 -2.70 14.41
CA THR A 85 0.86 -2.87 14.98
C THR A 85 0.50 -4.33 15.15
N ASP A 86 0.09 -4.74 16.37
CA ASP A 86 -0.42 -6.10 16.63
C ASP A 86 -1.81 -6.35 16.00
N ARG A 87 -2.30 -5.41 15.20
CA ARG A 87 -3.63 -5.41 14.58
C ARG A 87 -3.63 -6.01 13.17
N LEU A 88 -2.47 -6.01 12.52
CA LEU A 88 -2.20 -6.60 11.21
C LEU A 88 -1.25 -7.77 11.43
N LYS A 89 -1.45 -8.87 10.71
CA LYS A 89 -0.47 -9.97 10.65
C LYS A 89 -0.36 -10.44 9.20
N ILE A 90 0.85 -10.54 8.68
CA ILE A 90 1.11 -11.00 7.32
C ILE A 90 1.89 -12.32 7.38
N ASP A 91 1.35 -13.38 6.80
CA ASP A 91 1.91 -14.74 6.93
C ASP A 91 3.25 -14.98 6.21
N GLY A 92 3.75 -13.98 5.48
CA GLY A 92 5.07 -14.03 4.84
C GLY A 92 5.30 -12.92 3.82
N PHE A 93 6.52 -12.84 3.29
CA PHE A 93 6.88 -11.80 2.31
C PHE A 93 6.10 -11.93 1.00
N GLY A 94 5.78 -13.15 0.54
CA GLY A 94 4.96 -13.37 -0.66
C GLY A 94 3.54 -12.80 -0.52
N TRP A 95 2.94 -12.91 0.67
CA TRP A 95 1.65 -12.30 0.97
C TRP A 95 1.73 -10.79 1.05
N ALA A 96 2.83 -10.23 1.57
CA ALA A 96 3.07 -8.79 1.55
C ALA A 96 3.15 -8.24 0.12
N VAL A 97 3.82 -8.96 -0.79
CA VAL A 97 3.89 -8.62 -2.23
C VAL A 97 2.51 -8.72 -2.88
N GLY A 98 1.76 -9.80 -2.64
CA GLY A 98 0.39 -9.93 -3.15
C GLY A 98 -0.54 -8.81 -2.66
N ALA A 99 -0.40 -8.43 -1.39
CA ALA A 99 -1.16 -7.33 -0.80
C ALA A 99 -0.77 -5.99 -1.43
N ALA A 100 0.52 -5.72 -1.63
CA ALA A 100 1.00 -4.52 -2.31
C ALA A 100 0.43 -4.40 -3.74
N VAL A 101 0.40 -5.50 -4.50
CA VAL A 101 -0.20 -5.53 -5.84
C VAL A 101 -1.69 -5.17 -5.77
N MET A 102 -2.43 -5.80 -4.86
CA MET A 102 -3.86 -5.53 -4.72
C MET A 102 -4.14 -4.09 -4.26
N ILE A 103 -3.35 -3.54 -3.33
CA ILE A 103 -3.48 -2.14 -2.90
C ILE A 103 -3.25 -1.20 -4.10
N SER A 104 -2.24 -1.48 -4.94
CA SER A 104 -1.95 -0.67 -6.13
C SER A 104 -3.12 -0.70 -7.13
N VAL A 105 -3.69 -1.88 -7.38
CA VAL A 105 -4.85 -2.04 -8.26
C VAL A 105 -6.08 -1.34 -7.69
N LEU A 106 -6.38 -1.55 -6.42
CA LEU A 106 -7.54 -0.96 -5.74
C LEU A 106 -7.41 0.55 -5.57
N GLY A 107 -6.21 1.05 -5.35
CA GLY A 107 -5.91 2.49 -5.31
C GLY A 107 -6.18 3.13 -6.67
N SER A 108 -5.69 2.52 -7.76
CA SER A 108 -5.94 2.98 -9.12
C SER A 108 -7.43 2.96 -9.49
N LEU A 109 -8.12 1.87 -9.16
CA LEU A 109 -9.58 1.74 -9.37
C LEU A 109 -10.37 2.73 -8.53
N GLY A 110 -9.98 2.96 -7.28
CA GLY A 110 -10.62 3.92 -6.40
C GLY A 110 -10.44 5.36 -6.90
N GLU A 111 -9.25 5.71 -7.39
CA GLU A 111 -9.01 7.03 -8.01
C GLU A 111 -9.84 7.20 -9.29
N TYR A 112 -9.95 6.14 -10.09
CA TYR A 112 -10.74 6.16 -11.32
C TYR A 112 -12.24 6.30 -11.02
N ALA A 113 -12.75 5.59 -10.01
CA ALA A 113 -14.14 5.72 -9.56
C ALA A 113 -14.45 7.13 -9.05
N VAL A 114 -13.53 7.74 -8.29
CA VAL A 114 -13.72 9.13 -7.83
C VAL A 114 -13.70 10.13 -8.99
N LYS A 115 -12.81 9.96 -9.96
CA LYS A 115 -12.77 10.78 -11.19
C LYS A 115 -13.95 10.54 -12.14
N ALA A 116 -14.63 9.41 -12.03
CA ALA A 116 -15.82 9.11 -12.83
C ALA A 116 -17.10 9.67 -12.21
N ILE A 117 -17.10 9.89 -10.89
CA ILE A 117 -18.24 10.41 -10.12
C ILE A 117 -18.19 11.95 -10.00
N PHE A 118 -16.99 12.54 -10.02
CA PHE A 118 -16.74 14.00 -9.94
C PHE A 118 -16.02 14.52 -11.18
#